data_AF-A0A7L9VSY5-F1
#
_entry.id   AF-A0A7L9VSY5-F1
#
_cell.length_a   1.000
_cell.length_b   1.000
_cell.length_c   1.000
_cell.angle_alpha   90.00
_cell.angle_beta   90.00
_cell.angle_gamma   90.00
#
_symmetry.space_group_name_H-M   'P 1'
#
loop_
_entity.id
_entity.type
_entity.pdbx_description
1 polymer ?
#
loop_
_entity_poly.entity_id
_entity_poly.type
_entity_poly.pdbx_seq_one_letter_code
_entity_poly.pdbx_strand_id
1 'polypeptide(L)'
;MANDLEQIQGVNMVVYARKLAEAAKVAGQLIPYQTSLTIDPQRDSDTKKTKSGSVTTTSSLETDFKFEFVNNWSKIADQLLDSIFDNEEMEFWAVNRQRKNSEGQYYALYLRGKVTEDSNDNDPDDVSSRETTITVDYGPVRGWVTLSEEQEAELAYIFRGVGAIEGSPKNDGTDGAGKAWNKETDAGQGVSDN
;
A
#
# COMPACT_ATOMS: atom_id res chain seq x y z
N MET A 1 -25.81 -22.60 2.78
CA MET A 1 -24.95 -21.89 3.75
C MET A 1 -24.55 -20.61 3.07
N ALA A 2 -25.10 -19.46 3.47
CA ALA A 2 -24.59 -18.19 3.00
C ALA A 2 -23.19 -18.05 3.62
N ASN A 3 -22.15 -17.93 2.79
CA ASN A 3 -20.85 -17.51 3.29
C ASN A 3 -21.06 -16.09 3.82
N ASP A 4 -20.85 -15.87 5.13
CA ASP A 4 -20.74 -14.51 5.66
C ASP A 4 -19.56 -13.86 4.94
N LEU A 5 -19.87 -13.01 3.97
CA LEU A 5 -18.89 -12.23 3.23
C LEU A 5 -18.51 -11.06 4.13
N GLU A 6 -17.34 -11.15 4.75
CA GLU A 6 -16.80 -10.02 5.51
C GLU A 6 -16.45 -8.86 4.57
N GLN A 7 -16.82 -7.65 4.99
CA GLN A 7 -16.47 -6.43 4.27
C GLN A 7 -14.96 -6.19 4.30
N ILE A 8 -14.36 -5.87 3.15
CA ILE A 8 -12.96 -5.47 3.06
C ILE A 8 -12.84 -4.03 3.56
N GLN A 9 -11.98 -3.79 4.54
CA GLN A 9 -11.70 -2.44 5.02
C GLN A 9 -10.51 -1.84 4.27
N GLY A 10 -10.62 -0.57 3.87
CA GLY A 10 -9.56 0.13 3.12
C GLY A 10 -8.19 0.15 3.83
N VAL A 11 -8.18 0.22 5.16
CA VAL A 11 -6.95 0.16 6.00
C VAL A 11 -6.15 -1.14 5.81
N ASN A 12 -6.78 -2.19 5.29
CA ASN A 12 -6.14 -3.48 5.02
C ASN A 12 -5.60 -3.58 3.59
N MET A 13 -5.79 -2.57 2.76
CA MET A 13 -5.21 -2.46 1.43
C MET A 13 -3.98 -1.55 1.52
N VAL A 14 -2.79 -2.13 1.37
CA VAL A 14 -1.52 -1.41 1.50
C VAL A 14 -0.68 -1.57 0.23
N VAL A 15 -0.01 -0.50 -0.15
CA VAL A 15 0.91 -0.47 -1.29
C VAL A 15 2.35 -0.68 -0.83
N TYR A 16 3.00 -1.65 -1.44
CA TYR A 16 4.46 -1.77 -1.45
C TYR A 16 4.99 -1.33 -2.81
N ALA A 17 6.19 -0.76 -2.82
CA ALA A 17 6.84 -0.33 -4.05
C ALA A 17 8.34 -0.65 -4.05
N ARG A 18 8.92 -0.72 -5.25
CA ARG A 18 10.36 -0.91 -5.46
C ARG A 18 10.77 -0.45 -6.86
N LYS A 19 11.98 0.08 -7.00
CA LYS A 19 12.62 0.27 -8.32
C LYS A 19 12.88 -1.09 -8.98
N LEU A 20 12.44 -1.27 -10.22
CA LEU A 20 12.65 -2.52 -10.95
C LEU A 20 14.14 -2.89 -11.07
N ALA A 21 15.01 -1.89 -11.25
CA ALA A 21 16.46 -2.08 -11.32
C ALA A 21 17.07 -2.66 -10.02
N GLU A 22 16.39 -2.48 -8.89
CA GLU A 22 16.81 -2.99 -7.58
C GLU A 22 16.17 -4.34 -7.24
N ALA A 23 15.42 -4.95 -8.17
CA ALA A 23 14.61 -6.13 -7.88
C ALA A 23 15.37 -7.34 -7.33
N ALA A 24 16.65 -7.48 -7.71
CA ALA A 24 17.55 -8.53 -7.23
C ALA A 24 18.29 -8.19 -5.93
N LYS A 25 18.18 -6.96 -5.43
CA LYS A 25 19.01 -6.42 -4.35
C LYS A 25 18.22 -6.04 -3.10
N VAL A 26 16.99 -5.55 -3.27
CA VAL A 26 16.16 -5.06 -2.16
C VAL A 26 14.77 -5.66 -2.22
N ALA A 27 14.14 -5.87 -1.07
CA ALA A 27 12.74 -6.27 -1.00
C ALA A 27 11.81 -5.09 -1.32
N GLY A 28 10.54 -5.37 -1.61
CA GLY A 28 9.52 -4.33 -1.73
C GLY A 28 9.36 -3.56 -0.41
N GLN A 29 9.32 -2.23 -0.48
CA GLN A 29 9.22 -1.39 0.71
C GLN A 29 7.79 -0.89 0.87
N LEU A 30 7.29 -0.88 2.11
CA LEU A 30 5.97 -0.32 2.43
C LEU A 30 6.01 1.19 2.20
N ILE A 31 5.01 1.75 1.54
CA ILE A 31 4.84 3.20 1.48
C ILE A 31 4.21 3.65 2.81
N PRO A 32 4.88 4.47 3.63
CA PRO A 32 4.32 4.87 4.92
C PRO A 32 3.14 5.83 4.77
N TYR A 33 2.25 5.85 5.77
CA TYR A 33 1.17 6.84 5.91
C TYR A 33 0.21 6.97 4.71
N GLN A 34 -0.10 5.84 4.06
CA GLN A 34 -1.09 5.80 2.97
C GLN A 34 -2.48 6.18 3.49
N THR A 35 -3.14 7.09 2.78
CA THR A 35 -4.49 7.57 3.09
C THR A 35 -5.51 7.00 2.12
N SER A 36 -5.15 6.85 0.84
CA SER A 36 -6.04 6.35 -0.20
C SER A 36 -5.32 5.49 -1.23
N LEU A 37 -6.08 4.58 -1.86
CA LEU A 37 -5.62 3.70 -2.91
C LEU A 37 -6.73 3.51 -3.93
N THR A 38 -6.42 3.75 -5.20
CA THR A 38 -7.31 3.55 -6.34
C THR A 38 -6.61 2.67 -7.39
N ILE A 39 -7.32 1.63 -7.81
CA ILE A 39 -6.91 0.73 -8.90
C ILE A 39 -8.08 0.67 -9.86
N ASP A 40 -7.92 1.22 -11.07
CA ASP A 40 -9.00 1.27 -12.07
C ASP A 40 -8.57 0.60 -13.39
N PRO A 41 -8.76 -0.73 -13.53
CA PRO A 41 -8.51 -1.43 -14.77
C PRO A 41 -9.66 -1.23 -15.76
N GLN A 42 -9.35 -0.62 -16.91
CA GLN A 42 -10.32 -0.29 -17.96
C GLN A 42 -9.99 -0.98 -19.29
N ARG A 43 -11.03 -1.33 -20.05
CA ARG A 43 -10.87 -1.92 -21.39
C ARG A 43 -11.99 -1.48 -22.30
N ASP A 44 -11.62 -0.79 -23.37
CA ASP A 44 -12.59 -0.38 -24.38
C ASP A 44 -12.98 -1.53 -25.30
N SER A 45 -14.20 -1.50 -25.81
CA SER A 45 -14.67 -2.45 -26.82
C SER A 45 -15.47 -1.76 -27.90
N ASP A 46 -15.06 -1.98 -29.15
CA ASP A 46 -15.74 -1.50 -30.33
C ASP A 46 -16.61 -2.59 -30.94
N THR A 47 -17.87 -2.27 -31.22
CA THR A 47 -18.78 -3.21 -31.91
C THR A 47 -19.10 -2.71 -33.30
N LYS A 48 -18.60 -3.42 -34.32
CA LYS A 48 -18.92 -3.17 -35.72
C LYS A 48 -20.09 -4.06 -36.16
N LYS A 49 -21.22 -3.44 -36.52
CA LYS A 49 -22.36 -4.16 -37.10
C LYS A 49 -22.02 -4.56 -38.54
N THR A 50 -21.98 -5.87 -38.80
CA THR A 50 -21.84 -6.42 -40.15
C THR A 50 -23.18 -6.95 -40.64
N LYS A 51 -23.27 -7.26 -41.93
CA LYS A 51 -24.50 -7.81 -42.52
C LYS A 51 -24.86 -9.22 -42.01
N SER A 52 -23.94 -9.90 -41.32
CA SER A 52 -24.12 -11.25 -40.77
C SER A 52 -24.19 -11.27 -39.23
N GLY A 53 -24.24 -10.10 -38.60
CA GLY A 53 -24.22 -9.96 -37.14
C GLY A 53 -23.19 -8.94 -36.66
N SER A 54 -23.18 -8.67 -35.36
CA SER A 54 -22.21 -7.75 -34.75
C SER A 54 -20.88 -8.47 -34.51
N VAL A 55 -19.77 -7.83 -34.86
CA VAL A 55 -18.41 -8.26 -34.50
C VAL A 55 -17.88 -7.27 -33.47
N THR A 56 -17.49 -7.76 -32.29
CA THR A 56 -16.89 -6.94 -31.23
C THR A 56 -15.37 -7.15 -31.22
N THR A 57 -14.62 -6.06 -31.23
CA THR A 57 -13.16 -6.02 -31.04
C THR A 57 -12.86 -5.33 -29.72
N THR A 58 -12.04 -5.93 -28.88
CA THR A 58 -11.69 -5.40 -27.56
C THR A 58 -10.28 -4.84 -27.58
N SER A 59 -10.09 -3.64 -27.02
CA SER A 59 -8.82 -2.94 -26.89
C SER A 59 -7.91 -3.57 -25.83
N SER A 60 -6.67 -3.10 -25.75
CA SER A 60 -5.72 -3.48 -24.68
C SER A 60 -6.25 -3.04 -23.30
N LEU A 61 -5.82 -3.75 -22.25
CA LEU A 61 -6.14 -3.37 -20.86
C LEU A 61 -5.30 -2.16 -20.47
N GLU A 62 -5.94 -1.07 -20.09
CA GLU A 62 -5.31 0.09 -19.47
C GLU A 62 -5.61 0.05 -17.97
N THR A 63 -4.71 0.54 -17.13
CA THR A 63 -4.95 0.56 -15.69
C THR A 63 -4.36 1.82 -15.11
N ASP A 64 -5.24 2.62 -14.51
CA ASP A 64 -4.84 3.79 -13.74
C ASP A 64 -4.63 3.34 -12.30
N PHE A 65 -3.40 3.54 -11.81
CA PHE A 65 -3.01 3.21 -10.45
C PHE A 65 -2.62 4.48 -9.72
N LYS A 66 -3.36 4.81 -8.65
CA LYS A 66 -3.17 6.04 -7.87
C LYS A 66 -3.18 5.74 -6.39
N PHE A 67 -2.32 6.41 -5.64
CA PHE A 67 -2.35 6.35 -4.18
C PHE A 67 -1.89 7.68 -3.60
N GLU A 68 -2.38 7.96 -2.39
CA GLU A 68 -2.06 9.16 -1.64
C GLU A 68 -1.47 8.77 -0.28
N PHE A 69 -0.49 9.56 0.18
CA PHE A 69 0.15 9.36 1.46
C PHE A 69 0.61 10.68 2.08
N VAL A 70 0.74 10.71 3.41
CA VAL A 70 1.36 11.85 4.11
C VAL A 70 2.85 11.89 3.76
N ASN A 71 3.31 13.04 3.27
CA ASN A 71 4.68 13.25 2.84
C ASN A 71 5.68 12.92 3.96
N ASN A 72 6.78 12.26 3.61
CA ASN A 72 7.75 11.75 4.57
C ASN A 72 9.11 11.51 3.93
N TRP A 73 10.16 11.37 4.75
CA TRP A 73 11.54 11.13 4.33
C TRP A 73 11.90 9.66 4.14
N SER A 74 10.93 8.79 3.85
CA SER A 74 11.25 7.38 3.57
C SER A 74 11.98 7.27 2.24
N LYS A 75 12.92 6.31 2.18
CA LYS A 75 13.66 6.02 0.95
C LYS A 75 12.72 5.81 -0.25
N ILE A 76 11.60 5.11 -0.03
CA ILE A 76 10.66 4.83 -1.11
C ILE A 76 9.92 6.08 -1.60
N ALA A 77 9.63 7.05 -0.72
CA ALA A 77 9.02 8.33 -1.10
C ALA A 77 9.95 9.18 -1.98
N ASP A 78 11.25 9.18 -1.69
CA ASP A 78 12.26 9.82 -2.54
C ASP A 78 12.40 9.06 -3.87
N GLN A 79 12.44 7.72 -3.83
CA GLN A 79 12.54 6.90 -5.04
C GLN A 79 11.34 7.07 -5.99
N LEU A 80 10.14 7.37 -5.48
CA LEU A 80 8.98 7.69 -6.31
C LEU A 80 9.21 8.96 -7.12
N LEU A 81 9.71 10.02 -6.47
CA LEU A 81 10.01 11.29 -7.13
C LEU A 81 11.18 11.15 -8.11
N ASP A 82 12.26 10.49 -7.68
CA ASP A 82 13.44 10.24 -8.52
C ASP A 82 13.07 9.44 -9.77
N SER A 83 12.15 8.47 -9.65
CA SER A 83 11.72 7.64 -10.79
C SER A 83 11.09 8.46 -11.91
N ILE A 84 10.46 9.60 -11.60
CA ILE A 84 9.96 10.55 -12.60
C ILE A 84 11.14 11.22 -13.31
N PHE A 85 12.08 11.77 -12.54
CA PHE A 85 13.22 12.51 -13.10
C PHE A 85 14.11 11.63 -13.97
N ASP A 86 14.33 10.39 -13.54
CA ASP A 86 15.20 9.42 -14.22
C ASP A 86 14.44 8.55 -15.24
N ASN A 87 13.11 8.73 -15.36
CA ASN A 87 12.23 7.96 -16.23
C ASN A 87 12.35 6.43 -16.02
N GLU A 88 12.47 6.02 -14.76
CA GLU A 88 12.68 4.64 -14.34
C GLU A 88 11.37 3.86 -14.20
N GLU A 89 11.46 2.55 -14.40
CA GLU A 89 10.33 1.65 -14.19
C GLU A 89 10.31 1.14 -12.74
N MET A 90 9.10 1.09 -12.18
CA MET A 90 8.84 0.72 -10.80
C MET A 90 7.88 -0.48 -10.74
N GLU A 91 8.02 -1.26 -9.67
CA GLU A 91 7.13 -2.36 -9.33
C GLU A 91 6.29 -1.98 -8.11
N PHE A 92 5.01 -2.35 -8.15
CA PHE A 92 4.05 -2.07 -7.08
C PHE A 92 3.28 -3.34 -6.70
N TRP A 93 2.96 -3.47 -5.42
CA TRP A 93 2.05 -4.50 -4.91
C TRP A 93 0.96 -3.85 -4.07
N ALA A 94 -0.28 -3.93 -4.52
CA ALA A 94 -1.43 -3.64 -3.69
C ALA A 94 -1.85 -4.90 -2.93
N VAL A 95 -1.48 -4.99 -1.66
CA VAL A 95 -1.63 -6.17 -0.81
C VAL A 95 -2.88 -6.04 0.05
N ASN A 96 -3.73 -7.07 0.04
CA ASN A 96 -4.88 -7.19 0.92
C ASN A 96 -4.53 -8.04 2.15
N ARG A 97 -4.48 -7.39 3.31
CA ARG A 97 -4.09 -8.02 4.58
C ARG A 97 -5.15 -8.97 5.16
N GLN A 98 -6.41 -8.81 4.78
CA GLN A 98 -7.52 -9.66 5.24
C GLN A 98 -7.65 -10.94 4.42
N ARG A 99 -7.11 -10.97 3.21
CA ARG A 99 -7.29 -12.09 2.29
C ARG A 99 -6.04 -12.94 2.24
N LYS A 100 -6.07 -14.09 2.93
CA LYS A 100 -5.01 -15.10 2.91
C LYS A 100 -5.44 -16.39 2.19
N ASN A 101 -4.47 -17.09 1.59
CA ASN A 101 -4.68 -18.45 1.11
C ASN A 101 -4.43 -19.48 2.23
N SER A 102 -4.57 -20.78 1.91
CA SER A 102 -4.32 -21.89 2.85
C SER A 102 -2.88 -21.98 3.35
N GLU A 103 -1.94 -21.32 2.69
CA GLU A 103 -0.51 -21.27 3.04
C GLU A 103 -0.16 -20.00 3.84
N GLY A 104 -1.15 -19.16 4.18
CA GLY A 104 -0.95 -17.93 4.94
C GLY A 104 -0.45 -16.73 4.11
N GLN A 105 -0.33 -16.88 2.79
CA GLN A 105 0.12 -15.82 1.89
C GLN A 105 -1.01 -14.81 1.64
N TYR A 106 -0.66 -13.53 1.54
CA TYR A 106 -1.62 -12.45 1.32
C TYR A 106 -1.95 -12.30 -0.16
N TYR A 107 -3.21 -12.00 -0.47
CA TYR A 107 -3.60 -11.66 -1.83
C TYR A 107 -2.99 -10.31 -2.22
N ALA A 108 -2.42 -10.24 -3.42
CA ALA A 108 -1.90 -8.98 -3.95
C ALA A 108 -2.23 -8.81 -5.43
N LEU A 109 -2.34 -7.55 -5.84
CA LEU A 109 -2.24 -7.13 -7.23
C LEU A 109 -0.83 -6.61 -7.45
N TYR A 110 -0.09 -7.26 -8.34
CA TYR A 110 1.22 -6.83 -8.78
C TYR A 110 1.09 -5.99 -10.04
N LEU A 111 1.74 -4.83 -10.05
CA LEU A 111 1.73 -3.89 -11.17
C LEU A 111 3.16 -3.47 -11.49
N ARG A 112 3.40 -3.16 -12.76
CA ARG A 112 4.63 -2.55 -13.25
C ARG A 112 4.29 -1.35 -14.10
N GLY A 113 5.04 -0.29 -13.91
CA GLY A 113 4.79 0.92 -14.65
C GLY A 113 5.75 2.04 -14.29
N LYS A 114 5.46 3.19 -14.87
CA LYS A 114 6.20 4.42 -14.63
C LYS A 114 5.33 5.38 -13.85
N VAL A 115 5.96 6.04 -12.88
CA VAL A 115 5.32 7.16 -12.21
C VAL A 115 5.21 8.29 -13.23
N THR A 116 4.00 8.77 -13.47
CA THR A 116 3.73 9.84 -14.43
C THR A 116 3.49 11.17 -13.75
N GLU A 117 3.02 11.14 -12.50
CA GLU A 117 2.76 12.33 -11.71
C GLU A 117 3.01 12.04 -10.23
N ASP A 118 3.63 13.00 -9.55
CA ASP A 118 3.78 13.04 -8.10
C ASP A 118 3.53 14.47 -7.65
N SER A 119 2.29 14.70 -7.20
CA SER A 119 1.83 16.01 -6.77
C SER A 119 2.00 16.14 -5.27
N ASN A 120 2.48 17.29 -4.81
CA ASN A 120 2.67 17.58 -3.40
C ASN A 120 1.83 18.78 -2.98
N ASP A 121 0.96 18.60 -2.00
CA ASP A 121 0.24 19.66 -1.32
C ASP A 121 0.95 20.02 0.01
N ASN A 122 1.12 21.32 0.28
CA ASN A 122 1.83 21.83 1.46
C ASN A 122 1.04 22.98 2.08
N ASP A 123 -0.25 22.78 2.30
CA ASP A 123 -1.07 23.72 3.06
C ASP A 123 -0.44 23.98 4.46
N PRO A 124 -0.26 25.25 4.88
CA PRO A 124 0.26 25.57 6.21
C PRO A 124 -0.63 25.11 7.37
N ASP A 125 -1.92 24.89 7.12
CA ASP A 125 -2.91 24.48 8.12
C ASP A 125 -3.15 22.95 8.13
N ASP A 126 -2.54 22.19 7.21
CA ASP A 126 -2.63 20.73 7.12
C ASP A 126 -1.25 20.05 7.09
N VAL A 127 -1.23 18.72 7.18
CA VAL A 127 -0.02 17.93 6.96
C VAL A 127 0.27 17.83 5.46
N SER A 128 1.55 17.95 5.09
CA SER A 128 1.98 17.79 3.70
C SER A 128 1.54 16.43 3.16
N SER A 129 0.84 16.41 2.02
CA SER A 129 0.38 15.20 1.36
C SER A 129 1.01 15.04 -0.02
N ARG A 130 1.12 13.79 -0.48
CA ARG A 130 1.58 13.45 -1.82
C ARG A 130 0.62 12.49 -2.49
N GLU A 131 0.25 12.81 -3.72
CA GLU A 131 -0.52 11.94 -4.60
C GLU A 131 0.36 11.48 -5.76
N THR A 132 0.49 10.16 -5.92
CA THR A 132 1.27 9.56 -6.99
C THR A 132 0.36 8.83 -7.98
N THR A 133 0.51 9.15 -9.27
CA THR A 133 -0.17 8.46 -10.39
C THR A 133 0.83 7.66 -11.22
N ILE A 134 0.43 6.44 -11.57
CA ILE A 134 1.26 5.46 -12.28
C ILE A 134 0.51 4.96 -13.52
N THR A 135 1.18 5.00 -14.66
CA THR A 135 0.75 4.31 -15.88
C THR A 135 1.32 2.89 -15.89
N VAL A 136 0.43 1.90 -15.98
CA VAL A 136 0.78 0.47 -15.90
C VAL A 136 0.99 -0.11 -17.30
N ASP A 137 2.16 -0.72 -17.55
CA ASP A 137 2.58 -1.13 -18.90
C ASP A 137 1.94 -2.45 -19.38
N TYR A 138 1.64 -3.39 -18.47
CA TYR A 138 1.18 -4.75 -18.82
C TYR A 138 -0.12 -5.17 -18.12
N GLY A 139 -0.79 -4.22 -17.47
CA GLY A 139 -1.95 -4.46 -16.61
C GLY A 139 -1.61 -5.19 -15.30
N PRO A 140 -2.51 -5.15 -14.30
CA PRO A 140 -2.29 -5.77 -13.00
C PRO A 140 -2.38 -7.30 -13.06
N VAL A 141 -1.44 -7.98 -12.40
CA VAL A 141 -1.43 -9.44 -12.25
C VAL A 141 -1.85 -9.80 -10.83
N ARG A 142 -2.82 -10.71 -10.70
CA ARG A 142 -3.27 -11.24 -9.40
C ARG A 142 -2.30 -12.30 -8.91
N GLY A 143 -1.94 -12.24 -7.64
CA GLY A 143 -1.03 -13.22 -7.03
C GLY A 143 -1.19 -13.34 -5.52
N TRP A 144 -0.35 -14.19 -4.96
CA TRP A 144 -0.19 -14.38 -3.52
C TRP A 144 1.24 -13.99 -3.16
N VAL A 145 1.40 -13.17 -2.12
CA VAL A 145 2.69 -12.69 -1.65
C VAL A 145 2.93 -13.14 -0.21
N THR A 146 4.17 -13.50 0.06
CA THR A 146 4.64 -13.73 1.43
C THR A 146 5.34 -12.45 1.88
N LEU A 147 4.92 -11.91 3.03
CA LEU A 147 5.61 -10.79 3.66
C LEU A 147 6.69 -11.35 4.58
N SER A 148 7.85 -10.69 4.65
CA SER A 148 8.89 -11.05 5.62
C SER A 148 8.45 -10.68 7.04
N GLU A 149 9.08 -11.28 8.06
CA GLU A 149 8.79 -10.95 9.47
C GLU A 149 8.98 -9.45 9.75
N GLU A 150 9.97 -8.80 9.11
CA GLU A 150 10.19 -7.36 9.21
C GLU A 150 9.04 -6.54 8.59
N GLN A 151 8.54 -6.95 7.42
CA GLN A 151 7.41 -6.28 6.76
C GLN A 151 6.10 -6.50 7.53
N GLU A 152 5.92 -7.66 8.13
CA GLU A 152 4.79 -7.91 9.04
C GLU A 152 4.92 -7.10 10.34
N ALA A 153 6.14 -6.93 10.86
CA ALA A 153 6.42 -6.11 12.03
C ALA A 153 6.22 -4.61 11.75
N GLU A 154 6.62 -4.08 10.59
CA GLU A 154 6.35 -2.70 10.18
C GLU A 154 4.83 -2.44 10.06
N LEU A 155 4.08 -3.42 9.56
CA LEU A 155 2.61 -3.37 9.55
C LEU A 155 1.97 -3.52 10.94
N ALA A 156 2.67 -4.19 11.88
CA ALA A 156 2.26 -4.31 13.28
C ALA A 156 2.68 -3.10 14.14
N TYR A 157 3.68 -2.34 13.70
CA TYR A 157 4.24 -1.16 14.39
C TYR A 157 3.28 0.03 14.46
N ILE A 158 2.11 -0.06 13.82
CA ILE A 158 1.01 0.88 14.04
C ILE A 158 0.32 0.63 15.40
N PHE A 159 0.48 -0.51 16.09
CA PHE A 159 0.06 -0.67 17.49
C PHE A 159 0.68 -1.95 18.14
N ARG A 160 1.81 -1.84 18.88
CA ARG A 160 2.19 -2.66 20.06
C ARG A 160 3.60 -2.35 20.60
N GLY A 161 3.75 -2.36 21.93
CA GLY A 161 4.99 -2.01 22.64
C GLY A 161 6.10 -3.07 22.58
N VAL A 162 7.33 -2.65 22.85
CA VAL A 162 8.60 -3.37 22.59
C VAL A 162 9.03 -4.42 23.64
N GLY A 163 8.16 -4.81 24.58
CA GLY A 163 8.47 -5.83 25.59
C GLY A 163 7.88 -7.23 25.28
N ALA A 164 8.38 -8.25 25.96
CA ALA A 164 7.88 -9.63 25.82
C ALA A 164 6.45 -9.77 26.36
N ILE A 165 5.58 -10.49 25.62
CA ILE A 165 4.20 -10.76 26.00
C ILE A 165 4.19 -12.04 26.85
N GLU A 166 4.04 -11.88 28.17
CA GLU A 166 3.86 -13.03 29.07
C GLU A 166 2.36 -13.31 29.29
N GLY A 167 1.89 -14.48 28.83
CA GLY A 167 0.50 -14.94 29.00
C GLY A 167 -0.35 -14.90 27.72
N SER A 168 -1.68 -14.96 27.88
CA SER A 168 -2.63 -14.92 26.74
C SER A 168 -2.73 -13.48 26.20
N PRO A 169 -2.57 -13.26 24.87
CA PRO A 169 -2.55 -11.91 24.28
C PRO A 169 -3.87 -11.16 24.49
N LYS A 170 -3.81 -9.93 25.01
CA LYS A 170 -4.99 -9.10 25.32
C LYS A 170 -5.49 -8.33 24.11
N ASN A 171 -4.59 -7.99 23.18
CA ASN A 171 -4.89 -7.27 21.94
C ASN A 171 -5.52 -5.88 22.14
N ASP A 172 -5.31 -5.26 23.31
CA ASP A 172 -5.86 -3.95 23.69
C ASP A 172 -4.79 -2.84 23.78
N GLY A 173 -3.55 -3.14 23.38
CA GLY A 173 -2.42 -2.20 23.42
C GLY A 173 -1.63 -2.20 24.75
N THR A 174 -1.97 -3.06 25.71
CA THR A 174 -1.25 -3.19 27.00
C THR A 174 -0.32 -4.41 27.09
N ASP A 175 -0.25 -5.19 26.01
CA ASP A 175 0.67 -6.33 25.89
C ASP A 175 2.14 -5.85 25.79
N GLY A 176 3.09 -6.68 26.22
CA GLY A 176 4.52 -6.38 26.09
C GLY A 176 5.01 -5.22 26.97
N ALA A 177 4.45 -5.10 28.18
CA ALA A 177 4.70 -4.00 29.13
C ALA A 177 4.33 -2.59 28.62
N GLY A 178 3.48 -2.49 27.59
CA GLY A 178 2.88 -1.23 27.17
C GLY A 178 1.94 -0.67 28.24
N LYS A 179 2.13 0.60 28.66
CA LYS A 179 1.16 1.32 29.49
C LYS A 179 0.32 2.22 28.59
N ALA A 180 -1.00 2.12 28.70
CA ALA A 180 -1.92 3.03 28.01
C ALA A 180 -1.80 4.45 28.60
N TRP A 181 -1.78 5.45 27.73
CA TRP A 181 -1.70 6.86 28.11
C TRP A 181 -2.97 7.26 28.88
N ASN A 182 -2.80 7.80 30.10
CA ASN A 182 -3.90 8.31 30.91
C ASN A 182 -3.96 9.83 30.83
N LYS A 183 -4.99 10.33 30.14
CA LYS A 183 -5.24 11.75 29.90
C LYS A 183 -5.33 12.60 31.18
N GLU A 184 -5.67 12.02 32.33
CA GLU A 184 -5.82 12.74 33.60
C GLU A 184 -4.53 12.80 34.44
N THR A 185 -3.55 11.92 34.20
CA THR A 185 -2.36 11.80 35.08
C THR A 185 -1.03 11.84 34.35
N ASP A 186 -0.99 11.69 33.03
CA ASP A 186 0.24 11.53 32.27
C ASP A 186 0.44 12.68 31.27
N ALA A 187 0.71 13.87 31.82
CA ALA A 187 0.90 15.10 31.03
C ALA A 187 2.27 15.17 30.32
N GLY A 188 3.04 14.07 30.28
CA GLY A 188 4.34 14.00 29.60
C GLY A 188 5.29 15.11 30.01
N GLN A 189 6.02 14.94 31.12
CA GLN A 189 7.04 15.92 31.48
C GLN A 189 8.33 15.67 30.67
N GLY A 190 8.72 16.67 29.89
CA GLY A 190 10.04 16.71 29.28
C GLY A 190 11.10 16.81 30.38
N VAL A 191 12.01 15.85 30.42
CA VAL A 191 13.21 15.92 31.26
C VAL A 191 14.30 16.63 30.47
N SER A 192 14.73 17.79 30.97
CA SER A 192 15.96 18.45 30.52
C SER A 192 17.17 17.99 31.35
N ASP A 193 18.27 17.82 30.62
CA ASP A 193 19.68 17.99 30.98
C ASP A 193 20.39 16.99 31.91
N ASN A 194 21.43 16.33 31.36
CA ASN A 194 22.84 16.75 31.55
C ASN A 194 23.78 16.01 30.59
#